data_AF-A0A317A7P3-F1
#
_entry.id   AF-A0A317A7P3-F1
#
_cell.length_a   1.000
_cell.length_b   1.000
_cell.length_c   1.000
_cell.angle_alpha   90.00
_cell.angle_beta   90.00
_cell.angle_gamma   90.00
#
_symmetry.space_group_name_H-M   'P 1'
#
loop_
_entity.id
_entity.type
_entity.pdbx_description
1 polymer ?
#
loop_
_entity_poly.entity_id
_entity_poly.type
_entity_poly.pdbx_seq_one_letter_code
_entity_poly.pdbx_strand_id
1 'polypeptide(L)' 'MPGDDKDKATVAVFVEQKEPIQEGESTPPKMKGSAMLVRARTREEVVERLKNDIYVSEGVWDWDKAQIFPFKSTLRKAL' A
#
# COMPACT_ATOMS: atom_id res chain seq x y z
N MET A 1 -8.15 -12.12 19.19
CA MET A 1 -9.05 -11.68 20.28
C MET A 1 -9.47 -10.24 20.03
N PRO A 2 -10.74 -9.86 20.26
CA PRO A 2 -11.23 -8.50 20.00
C PRO A 2 -10.97 -7.61 21.21
N GLY A 3 -10.00 -6.71 21.07
CA GLY A 3 -9.67 -5.64 22.02
C GLY A 3 -8.68 -4.68 21.35
N ASP A 4 -8.92 -3.37 21.45
CA ASP A 4 -8.01 -2.24 21.14
C ASP A 4 -7.76 -1.78 19.69
N ASP A 5 -8.64 -2.12 18.74
CA ASP A 5 -8.53 -1.63 17.35
C ASP A 5 -9.50 -0.48 17.01
N LYS A 6 -10.23 0.06 18.00
CA LYS A 6 -11.27 1.09 17.78
C LYS A 6 -10.71 2.47 17.41
N ASP A 7 -9.45 2.75 17.79
CA ASP A 7 -8.85 4.08 17.65
C ASP A 7 -7.87 4.19 16.47
N LYS A 8 -7.62 3.09 15.75
CA LYS A 8 -6.75 3.11 14.57
C LYS A 8 -7.55 3.54 13.34
N ALA A 9 -7.07 4.55 12.64
CA ALA A 9 -7.60 4.92 11.33
C ALA A 9 -7.16 3.88 10.28
N THR A 10 -7.93 3.80 9.20
CA THR A 10 -7.47 3.10 8.00
C THR A 10 -6.75 4.12 7.11
N VAL A 11 -5.69 3.69 6.45
CA VAL A 11 -4.91 4.50 5.53
C VAL A 11 -4.83 3.74 4.22
N ALA A 12 -5.19 4.40 3.12
CA ALA A 12 -4.99 3.84 1.80
C ALA A 12 -3.58 4.18 1.32
N VAL A 13 -2.85 3.18 0.85
CA VAL A 13 -1.49 3.29 0.35
C VAL A 13 -1.46 2.78 -1.09
N PHE A 14 -0.88 3.57 -1.97
CA PHE A 14 -0.63 3.22 -3.37
C PHE A 14 0.86 3.35 -3.65
N VAL A 15 1.45 2.31 -4.23
CA VAL A 15 2.88 2.30 -4.57
C VAL A 15 3.05 1.72 -5.97
N GLU A 16 3.81 2.40 -6.81
CA GLU A 16 4.10 1.95 -8.18
C GLU A 16 5.33 1.05 -8.21
N GLN A 17 5.41 0.17 -9.21
CA GLN A 17 6.65 -0.54 -9.50
C GLN A 17 7.62 0.37 -10.26
N LYS A 18 8.92 0.18 -10.06
CA LYS A 18 9.95 0.95 -10.79
C LYS A 18 10.01 0.60 -12.27
N GLU A 19 9.79 -0.67 -12.62
CA GLU A 19 9.85 -1.09 -14.02
C GLU A 19 8.59 -0.66 -14.79
N PRO A 20 8.73 0.07 -15.91
CA PRO A 20 7.60 0.39 -16.77
C PRO A 20 7.13 -0.86 -17.53
N ILE A 21 5.83 -0.93 -17.77
CA ILE A 21 5.22 -1.97 -18.61
C ILE A 21 5.54 -1.66 -20.07
N GLN A 22 5.98 -2.66 -20.83
CA GLN A 22 6.24 -2.52 -22.26
C GLN A 22 5.03 -2.99 -23.05
N GLU A 23 4.52 -2.13 -23.94
CA GLU A 23 3.41 -2.48 -24.82
C GLU A 23 3.90 -3.44 -25.92
N GLY A 24 3.20 -4.56 -26.11
CA GLY A 24 3.49 -5.53 -27.17
C GLY A 24 4.28 -6.77 -26.76
N GLU A 25 4.63 -6.92 -25.48
CA GLU A 25 5.29 -8.13 -24.96
C GLU A 25 4.28 -9.29 -24.88
N SER A 26 4.61 -10.49 -25.40
CA SER A 26 3.69 -11.66 -25.40
C SER A 26 3.62 -12.36 -24.04
N THR A 27 4.18 -11.78 -22.99
CA THR A 27 4.13 -12.26 -21.62
C THR A 27 2.85 -11.77 -20.93
N PRO A 28 2.39 -12.45 -19.86
CA PRO A 28 1.31 -11.94 -19.03
C PRO A 28 1.60 -10.49 -18.58
N PRO A 29 0.58 -9.61 -18.50
CA PRO A 29 0.78 -8.22 -18.11
C PRO A 29 1.50 -8.13 -16.75
N LYS A 30 2.61 -7.39 -16.69
CA LYS A 30 3.31 -7.08 -15.44
C LYS A 30 2.39 -6.26 -14.52
N MET A 31 2.52 -6.44 -13.21
CA MET A 31 1.81 -5.62 -12.23
C MET A 31 2.32 -4.18 -12.26
N LYS A 32 1.43 -3.18 -12.20
CA LYS A 32 1.83 -1.75 -12.20
C LYS A 32 2.30 -1.25 -10.84
N GLY A 33 1.91 -1.95 -9.77
CA GLY A 33 2.03 -1.45 -8.42
C GLY A 33 1.22 -2.26 -7.42
N SER A 34 1.03 -1.70 -6.24
CA SER A 34 0.27 -2.26 -5.14
C SER A 34 -0.62 -1.20 -4.52
N ALA A 35 -1.82 -1.60 -4.12
CA ALA A 35 -2.76 -0.78 -3.37
C ALA A 35 -3.19 -1.54 -2.12
N MET A 36 -3.16 -0.90 -0.96
CA MET A 36 -3.48 -1.57 0.31
C MET A 36 -4.12 -0.64 1.33
N LEU A 37 -4.81 -1.24 2.30
CA LEU A 37 -5.34 -0.58 3.47
C LEU A 37 -4.50 -0.94 4.70
N VAL A 38 -3.89 0.06 5.32
CA VAL A 38 -3.07 -0.09 6.51
C VAL A 38 -3.82 0.50 7.71
N ARG A 39 -3.96 -0.29 8.78
CA ARG A 39 -4.46 0.22 10.06
C ARG A 39 -3.31 0.86 10.83
N ALA A 40 -3.40 2.16 11.07
CA ALA A 40 -2.39 2.95 11.77
C ALA A 40 -3.04 4.18 12.42
N ARG A 41 -2.37 4.76 13.42
CA ARG A 41 -2.82 6.00 14.07
C ARG A 41 -2.32 7.24 13.35
N THR A 42 -1.15 7.16 12.74
CA THR A 42 -0.50 8.29 12.05
C THR A 42 0.10 7.86 10.72
N ARG A 43 0.44 8.84 9.88
CA ARG A 43 1.13 8.60 8.60
C ARG A 43 2.53 8.05 8.84
N GLU A 44 3.20 8.50 9.88
CA GLU A 44 4.57 8.13 10.24
C GLU A 44 4.66 6.65 10.59
N GLU A 45 3.69 6.11 11.34
CA GLU A 45 3.59 4.67 11.64
C GLU A 45 3.48 3.84 10.34
N VAL A 46 2.72 4.32 9.35
CA VAL A 46 2.61 3.68 8.04
C VAL A 46 3.95 3.71 7.30
N VAL A 47 4.62 4.87 7.29
CA VAL A 47 5.91 5.04 6.61
C VAL A 47 6.99 4.16 7.22
N GLU A 48 7.13 4.13 8.54
CA GLU A 48 8.11 3.29 9.23
C GLU A 48 7.87 1.81 8.95
N ARG A 49 6.61 1.38 8.95
CA ARG A 49 6.26 0.00 8.64
C ARG A 49 6.61 -0.37 7.21
N LEU A 50 6.26 0.47 6.23
CA LEU A 50 6.46 0.17 4.81
C LEU A 50 7.92 0.32 4.36
N LYS A 51 8.71 1.21 4.99
CA LYS A 51 10.15 1.31 4.70
C LYS A 51 10.92 0.01 5.01
N ASN A 52 10.37 -0.83 5.87
CA ASN A 52 10.91 -2.15 6.20
C ASN A 52 10.31 -3.28 5.33
N ASP A 53 9.49 -2.96 4.33
CA ASP A 53 8.90 -3.94 3.42
C ASP A 53 9.94 -4.44 2.40
N ILE A 54 9.87 -5.72 2.06
CA ILE A 54 10.81 -6.34 1.12
C ILE A 54 10.74 -5.73 -0.27
N TYR A 55 9.57 -5.25 -0.71
CA TYR A 55 9.44 -4.57 -2.00
C TYR A 55 10.07 -3.17 -2.01
N VAL A 56 10.26 -2.56 -0.84
CA VAL A 56 11.07 -1.34 -0.70
C VAL A 56 12.55 -1.69 -0.67
N SER A 57 12.96 -2.69 0.12
CA SER A 57 14.37 -3.07 0.24
C SER A 57 14.97 -3.65 -1.04
N GLU A 58 14.19 -4.41 -1.81
CA GLU A 58 14.59 -4.97 -3.10
C GLU A 58 14.41 -3.98 -4.26
N GLY A 59 13.90 -2.78 -3.99
CA GLY A 59 13.73 -1.74 -5.00
C GLY A 59 12.64 -2.04 -6.03
N VAL A 60 11.75 -3.00 -5.77
CA VAL A 60 10.59 -3.30 -6.62
C VAL A 60 9.66 -2.09 -6.71
N TRP A 61 9.41 -1.44 -5.56
CA TRP A 61 8.57 -0.25 -5.47
C TRP A 61 9.35 1.04 -5.68
N ASP A 62 8.74 1.96 -6.43
CA ASP A 62 9.15 3.34 -6.55
C ASP A 62 8.65 4.12 -5.33
N TRP A 63 9.44 4.10 -4.25
CA TRP A 63 9.06 4.71 -2.98
C TRP A 63 8.81 6.22 -3.08
N ASP A 64 9.50 6.90 -3.99
CA ASP A 64 9.33 8.35 -4.20
C ASP A 64 7.95 8.69 -4.78
N LYS A 65 7.29 7.71 -5.42
CA LYS A 65 5.92 7.83 -5.93
C LYS A 65 4.87 7.26 -4.98
N ALA A 66 5.24 6.78 -3.79
CA ALA A 66 4.29 6.23 -2.85
C ALA A 66 3.30 7.31 -2.37
N GLN A 67 2.01 7.01 -2.45
CA GLN A 67 0.94 7.90 -2.02
C GLN A 67 0.23 7.29 -0.80
N ILE A 68 0.03 8.10 0.24
CA ILE A 68 -0.52 7.67 1.53
C ILE A 68 -1.62 8.63 1.92
N PHE A 69 -2.86 8.14 2.02
CA PHE A 69 -4.05 8.96 2.29
C PHE A 69 -4.82 8.46 3.50
N PRO A 70 -5.27 9.36 4.40
CA PRO A 70 -6.27 9.01 5.41
C PRO A 70 -7.51 8.44 4.72
N PHE A 71 -7.98 7.28 5.19
CA PHE A 71 -9.12 6.60 4.58
C PHE A 71 -10.12 6.14 5.65
N LYS A 72 -11.39 6.47 5.45
CA LYS A 72 -12.48 5.99 6.29
C LYS A 72 -13.52 5.33 5.41
N SER A 73 -13.61 4.01 5.48
CA SER A 73 -14.64 3.26 4.75
C SER A 73 -16.02 3.50 5.36
N THR A 74 -17.00 3.84 4.52
CA THR A 74 -18.42 3.95 4.92
C THR A 74 -19.06 2.57 5.08
N LEU A 75 -18.56 1.54 4.39
CA LEU A 75 -19.04 0.16 4.48
C LEU A 75 -18.12 -0.63 5.42
N ARG A 76 -18.65 -1.09 6.56
CA ARG A 76 -17.94 -1.89 7.58
C ARG A 76 -18.39 -3.36 7.62
N LYS A 77 -19.06 -3.85 6.58
CA LYS A 77 -19.48 -5.27 6.49
C LYS A 77 -18.88 -5.85 5.21
N ALA A 78 -18.09 -6.92 5.35
CA ALA A 78 -17.61 -7.69 4.22
C ALA A 78 -18.80 -8.30 3.45
N LEU A 79 -18.68 -8.40 2.13
CA LEU A 79 -19.48 -9.34 1.33
C LEU A 79 -19.04 -10.76 1.66
#